data_AF-A0A1I0CR83-F1
#
_entry.id   AF-A0A1I0CR83-F1
#
_cell.length_a   1.000
_cell.length_b   1.000
_cell.length_c   1.000
_cell.angle_alpha   90.00
_cell.angle_beta   90.00
_cell.angle_gamma   90.00
#
_symmetry.space_group_name_H-M   'P 1'
#
loop_
_entity.id
_entity.type
_entity.pdbx_description
1 polymer ?
#
loop_
_entity_poly.entity_id
_entity_poly.type
_entity_poly.pdbx_seq_one_letter_code
_entity_poly.pdbx_strand_id
1 'polypeptide(L)'
;MQWFVSGEPAQVAVGVEGPWFVLARPLTRWGGPRTELQPADRRQFSRDDLLWLPEVVVEAAEAIAARGRRSFRWCRSCRRAHAPEWFVGAAGTCRECASVVDA
;
A
#
# COMPACT_ATOMS: atom_id res chain seq x y z
N MET A 1 10.39 11.07 -9.02
CA MET A 1 9.26 10.16 -9.34
C MET A 1 8.10 10.41 -8.38
N GLN A 2 6.89 10.61 -8.91
CA GLN A 2 5.67 10.79 -8.12
C GLN A 2 5.01 9.43 -7.87
N TRP A 3 4.52 9.21 -6.64
CA TRP A 3 3.83 7.99 -6.25
C TRP A 3 2.35 8.24 -5.98
N PHE A 4 1.54 7.29 -6.42
CA PHE A 4 0.11 7.18 -6.16
C PHE A 4 -0.18 5.83 -5.51
N VAL A 5 -1.30 5.71 -4.81
CA VAL A 5 -1.75 4.44 -4.24
C VAL A 5 -3.19 4.14 -4.66
N SER A 6 -3.50 2.86 -4.80
CA SER A 6 -4.85 2.37 -5.08
C SER A 6 -5.30 1.37 -4.00
N GLY A 7 -6.58 1.44 -3.66
CA GLY A 7 -7.25 0.64 -2.63
C GLY A 7 -7.26 1.27 -1.23
N GLU A 8 -8.23 0.86 -0.41
CA GLU A 8 -8.33 1.22 1.00
C GLU A 8 -8.49 -0.07 1.84
N PRO A 9 -7.48 -0.50 2.63
CA PRO A 9 -6.12 0.05 2.75
C PRO A 9 -5.35 0.04 1.43
N ALA A 10 -4.31 0.86 1.30
CA ALA A 10 -3.46 0.90 0.10
C ALA A 10 -2.96 -0.51 -0.27
N GLN A 11 -3.25 -0.95 -1.50
CA GLN A 11 -2.94 -2.31 -1.99
C GLN A 11 -1.85 -2.29 -3.05
N VAL A 12 -1.83 -1.27 -3.91
CA VAL A 12 -0.84 -1.12 -4.99
C VAL A 12 -0.33 0.32 -4.99
N ALA A 13 0.99 0.50 -5.07
CA ALA A 13 1.62 1.77 -5.35
C ALA A 13 1.98 1.86 -6.84
N VAL A 14 1.69 3.02 -7.44
CA VAL A 14 2.01 3.33 -8.84
C VAL A 14 2.96 4.52 -8.87
N GLY A 15 4.17 4.30 -9.37
CA GLY A 15 5.18 5.34 -9.55
C GLY A 15 5.22 5.73 -11.02
N VAL A 16 5.15 7.02 -11.33
CA VAL A 16 5.24 7.50 -12.72
C VAL A 16 6.54 8.27 -12.93
N GLU A 17 7.31 7.86 -13.92
CA GLU A 17 8.59 8.46 -14.28
C GLU A 17 8.79 8.47 -15.81
N GLY A 18 8.55 9.64 -16.42
CA GLY A 18 8.65 9.80 -17.88
C GLY A 18 7.68 8.85 -18.61
N PRO A 19 8.16 8.04 -19.58
CA PRO A 19 7.31 7.11 -20.33
C PRO A 19 7.07 5.77 -19.60
N TRP A 20 7.64 5.61 -18.41
CA TRP A 20 7.55 4.38 -17.62
C TRP A 20 6.66 4.57 -16.39
N PHE A 21 6.07 3.48 -15.95
CA PHE A 21 5.46 3.39 -14.64
C PHE A 21 5.95 2.16 -13.88
N VAL A 22 5.86 2.23 -12.56
CA VAL A 22 6.31 1.19 -11.66
C VAL A 22 5.15 0.77 -10.79
N LEU A 23 4.78 -0.51 -10.83
CA LEU A 23 3.90 -1.11 -9.86
C LEU A 23 4.74 -1.63 -8.70
N ALA A 24 4.30 -1.36 -7.47
CA ALA A 24 5.02 -1.76 -6.28
C ALA A 24 4.05 -2.03 -5.13
N ARG A 25 4.50 -2.81 -4.16
CA ARG A 25 3.79 -3.01 -2.91
C ARG A 25 3.89 -1.74 -2.05
N PRO A 26 2.76 -1.16 -1.58
CA PRO A 26 2.79 0.03 -0.74
C PRO A 26 3.13 -0.38 0.69
N LEU A 27 4.42 -0.38 1.05
CA LEU A 27 4.80 -0.42 2.46
C LEU A 27 4.76 0.97 3.02
N THR A 28 4.30 1.09 4.26
CA THR A 28 4.36 2.35 4.97
C THR A 28 5.29 2.21 6.18
N ARG A 29 6.21 3.14 6.35
CA ARG A 29 7.07 3.21 7.53
C ARG A 29 6.65 4.41 8.36
N TRP A 30 6.51 4.19 9.66
CA TRP A 30 6.27 5.30 10.58
C TRP A 30 7.57 6.12 10.73
N GLY A 31 7.58 7.34 10.18
CA GLY A 31 8.74 8.24 10.13
C GLY A 31 8.59 9.50 10.99
N GLY A 32 7.58 9.56 11.88
CA GLY A 32 7.29 10.74 12.71
C GLY A 32 5.79 11.03 12.74
N PRO A 33 5.34 12.28 12.54
CA PRO A 33 3.90 12.64 12.55
C PRO A 33 3.14 12.13 11.32
N ARG A 34 3.83 11.63 10.29
CA ARG A 34 3.24 11.06 9.08
C ARG A 34 3.91 9.75 8.72
N THR A 35 3.15 8.86 8.09
CA THR A 35 3.68 7.63 7.52
C THR A 35 4.30 7.91 6.16
N GLU A 36 5.51 7.40 5.95
CA GLU A 36 6.22 7.51 4.68
C GLU A 36 5.96 6.27 3.83
N LEU A 37 5.62 6.48 2.56
CA LEU A 37 5.49 5.39 1.60
C LEU A 37 6.89 4.90 1.19
N GLN A 38 7.13 3.60 1.33
CA GLN A 38 8.37 2.92 0.93
C GLN A 38 8.07 1.78 -0.04
N PRO A 39 7.84 2.08 -1.33
CA PRO A 39 7.42 1.06 -2.30
C PRO A 39 8.44 -0.08 -2.44
N ALA A 40 7.99 -1.32 -2.27
CA ALA A 40 8.80 -2.53 -2.38
C ALA A 40 8.35 -3.41 -3.54
N ASP A 41 9.15 -4.44 -3.87
CA ASP A 41 8.83 -5.41 -4.93
C ASP A 41 8.51 -4.71 -6.28
N ARG A 42 9.33 -3.70 -6.62
CA ARG A 42 9.11 -2.79 -7.75
C ARG A 42 9.19 -3.53 -9.08
N ARG A 43 8.15 -3.41 -9.91
CA ARG A 43 8.12 -3.91 -11.28
C ARG A 43 7.81 -2.76 -12.23
N GLN A 44 8.72 -2.53 -13.17
CA GLN A 44 8.62 -1.46 -14.16
C GLN A 44 7.87 -1.94 -15.40
N PHE A 45 7.11 -1.02 -15.99
CA PHE A 45 6.33 -1.18 -17.21
C PHE A 45 6.44 0.08 -18.08
N SER A 46 6.30 -0.11 -19.37
CA SER A 46 6.18 0.92 -20.40
C SER A 46 4.73 1.19 -20.76
N ARG A 47 4.53 2.26 -21.54
CA ARG A 47 3.28 2.46 -22.26
C ARG A 47 2.94 1.29 -23.19
N ASP A 48 3.93 0.68 -23.85
CA ASP A 48 3.70 -0.41 -24.79
C ASP A 48 3.23 -1.67 -24.08
N ASP A 49 3.75 -1.96 -22.89
CA ASP A 49 3.25 -3.07 -22.06
C ASP A 49 1.76 -2.87 -21.72
N LEU A 50 1.36 -1.64 -21.39
CA LEU A 50 -0.03 -1.34 -21.07
C LEU A 50 -0.95 -1.40 -22.30
N LEU A 51 -0.45 -1.02 -23.48
CA LEU A 51 -1.24 -0.99 -24.72
C LEU A 51 -1.37 -2.37 -25.37
N TRP A 52 -0.30 -3.16 -25.34
CA TRP A 52 -0.20 -4.40 -26.12
C TRP A 52 -0.27 -5.66 -25.26
N LEU A 53 0.09 -5.57 -23.97
CA LEU A 53 0.12 -6.70 -23.02
C LEU A 53 -0.58 -6.33 -21.69
N PRO A 54 -1.81 -5.76 -21.72
CA PRO A 54 -2.48 -5.27 -20.52
C PRO A 54 -2.66 -6.35 -19.45
N GLU A 55 -2.84 -7.61 -19.85
CA GLU A 55 -2.96 -8.75 -18.95
C GLU A 55 -1.73 -8.92 -18.05
N VAL A 56 -0.53 -8.67 -18.56
CA VAL A 56 0.71 -8.78 -17.78
C VAL A 56 0.77 -7.70 -16.70
N VAL A 57 0.26 -6.50 -17.01
CA VAL A 57 0.14 -5.39 -16.04
C VAL A 57 -0.90 -5.71 -14.98
N VAL A 58 -2.05 -6.25 -15.37
CA VAL A 58 -3.13 -6.65 -14.46
C VAL A 58 -2.67 -7.76 -13.52
N GLU A 59 -2.03 -8.81 -14.05
CA GLU A 59 -1.50 -9.90 -13.24
C GLU A 59 -0.48 -9.41 -12.20
N ALA A 60 0.39 -8.48 -12.58
CA ALA A 60 1.33 -7.88 -11.65
C ALA A 60 0.63 -7.07 -10.55
N ALA A 61 -0.37 -6.27 -10.91
CA ALA A 61 -1.16 -5.51 -9.95
C ALA A 61 -1.91 -6.44 -8.97
N GLU A 62 -2.54 -7.50 -9.47
CA GLU A 62 -3.26 -8.48 -8.64
C GLU A 62 -2.32 -9.27 -7.75
N ALA A 63 -1.15 -9.68 -8.24
CA ALA A 63 -0.16 -10.37 -7.42
C ALA A 63 0.30 -9.50 -6.23
N ILE A 64 0.55 -8.21 -6.48
CA ILE A 64 0.89 -7.23 -5.44
C ILE A 64 -0.27 -7.09 -4.44
N ALA A 65 -1.47 -6.84 -4.95
CA ALA A 65 -2.64 -6.58 -4.12
C ALA A 65 -3.03 -7.80 -3.27
N ALA A 66 -3.03 -9.01 -3.85
CA ALA A 66 -3.34 -10.26 -3.16
C ALA A 66 -2.37 -10.53 -1.99
N ARG A 67 -1.08 -10.19 -2.15
CA ARG A 67 -0.08 -10.32 -1.08
C ARG A 67 -0.38 -9.36 0.08
N GLY A 68 -0.75 -8.11 -0.22
CA GLY A 68 -1.10 -7.10 0.78
C GLY A 68 -2.37 -7.44 1.55
N ARG A 69 -3.46 -7.80 0.83
CA ARG A 69 -4.79 -8.05 1.42
C ARG A 69 -4.78 -9.10 2.54
N ARG A 70 -3.93 -10.13 2.43
CA ARG A 70 -3.79 -11.19 3.44
C ARG A 70 -3.14 -10.72 4.75
N SER A 71 -2.46 -9.59 4.73
CA SER A 71 -1.75 -9.05 5.89
C SER A 71 -2.52 -7.98 6.65
N PHE A 72 -3.61 -7.46 6.06
CA PHE A 72 -4.40 -6.40 6.66
C PHE A 72 -5.10 -6.89 7.93
N ARG A 73 -5.22 -5.97 8.89
CA ARG A 73 -5.81 -6.23 10.19
C ARG A 73 -6.97 -5.28 10.43
N TRP A 74 -7.94 -5.73 11.23
CA TRP A 74 -9.13 -4.95 11.56
C TRP A 74 -8.95 -4.17 12.85
N CYS A 75 -9.21 -2.87 12.83
CA CYS A 75 -9.23 -2.04 14.03
C CYS A 75 -10.63 -2.03 14.64
N ARG A 76 -10.74 -2.38 15.92
CA ARG A 76 -12.04 -2.43 16.62
C ARG A 76 -12.62 -1.05 16.93
N SER A 77 -11.78 -0.03 17.11
CA SER A 77 -12.21 1.33 17.48
C SER A 77 -12.79 2.11 16.30
N CYS A 78 -12.02 2.25 15.20
CA CYS A 78 -12.51 2.96 14.01
C CYS A 78 -13.31 2.07 13.04
N ARG A 79 -13.36 0.75 13.27
CA ARG A 79 -14.04 -0.24 12.43
C ARG A 79 -13.60 -0.19 10.96
N ARG A 80 -12.28 -0.12 10.73
CA ARG A 80 -11.67 -0.16 9.40
C ARG A 80 -10.53 -1.17 9.36
N ALA A 81 -10.26 -1.69 8.16
CA ALA A 81 -9.04 -2.43 7.90
C ALA A 81 -7.85 -1.45 7.79
N HIS A 82 -6.68 -1.86 8.25
CA HIS A 82 -5.43 -1.14 8.05
C HIS A 82 -4.28 -2.12 7.75
N ALA A 83 -3.22 -1.60 7.14
CA ALA A 83 -1.98 -2.34 6.98
C ALA A 83 -1.37 -2.67 8.37
N PRO A 84 -0.67 -3.81 8.54
CA PRO A 84 -0.23 -4.28 9.85
C PRO A 84 0.68 -3.30 10.59
N GLU A 85 1.48 -2.49 9.88
CA GLU A 85 2.34 -1.45 10.45
C GLU A 85 1.57 -0.31 11.15
N TRP A 86 0.26 -0.20 10.92
CA TRP A 86 -0.61 0.76 11.60
C TRP A 86 -1.02 0.30 12.99
N PHE A 87 -0.73 -0.93 13.40
CA PHE A 87 -1.14 -1.44 14.72
C PHE A 87 -0.02 -1.28 15.76
N VAL A 88 -0.39 -0.91 16.97
CA VAL A 88 0.52 -0.87 18.13
C VAL A 88 0.41 -2.19 18.88
N GLY A 89 1.48 -2.96 18.91
CA GLY A 89 1.51 -4.25 19.59
C GLY A 89 0.43 -5.24 19.11
N ALA A 90 -0.07 -6.06 20.03
CA ALA A 90 -1.10 -7.07 19.73
C ALA A 90 -2.55 -6.56 19.98
N ALA A 91 -2.74 -5.29 20.34
CA ALA A 91 -3.98 -4.79 20.95
C ALA A 91 -5.21 -4.73 20.01
N GLY A 92 -5.07 -5.02 18.71
CA GLY A 92 -6.19 -5.01 17.77
C GLY A 92 -6.77 -3.60 17.50
N THR A 93 -6.01 -2.56 17.84
CA THR A 93 -6.35 -1.15 17.63
C THR A 93 -5.25 -0.48 16.82
N CYS A 94 -5.64 0.35 15.85
CA CYS A 94 -4.68 1.12 15.05
C CYS A 94 -4.05 2.25 15.89
N ARG A 95 -2.88 2.72 15.46
CA ARG A 95 -2.06 3.72 16.15
C ARG A 95 -2.79 5.04 16.35
N GLU A 96 -3.58 5.49 15.38
CA GLU A 96 -4.40 6.71 15.51
C GLU A 96 -5.43 6.59 16.62
N CYS A 97 -6.18 5.49 16.66
CA CYS A 97 -7.15 5.27 17.72
C CYS A 97 -6.47 5.06 19.08
N ALA A 98 -5.29 4.45 19.13
CA ALA A 98 -4.53 4.30 20.37
C ALA A 98 -4.07 5.68 20.90
N SER A 99 -3.57 6.57 20.03
CA SER A 99 -3.09 7.90 20.45
C SER A 99 -4.17 8.82 21.01
N VAL A 100 -5.46 8.53 20.77
CA VAL A 100 -6.58 9.30 21.35
C VAL A 100 -6.91 8.83 22.77
N VAL A 101 -6.59 7.58 23.12
CA VAL A 101 -6.87 7.00 24.45
C VAL A 101 -5.75 7.32 25.45
N ASP A 102 -4.52 7.50 24.95
CA ASP A 102 -3.33 7.81 25.76
C ASP A 102 -3.11 9.33 25.98
N ALA A 103 -4.04 10.19 25.55
CA ALA A 103 -4.01 11.65 25.70
C ALA A 103 -4.97 12.13 26.78
#